data_AF-A0A6F8TSN5-F1
#
_entry.id   AF-A0A6F8TSN5-F1
#
_cell.length_a   1.000
_cell.length_b   1.000
_cell.length_c   1.000
_cell.angle_alpha   90.00
_cell.angle_beta   90.00
_cell.angle_gamma   90.00
#
_symmetry.space_group_name_H-M   'P 1'
#
loop_
_entity.id
_entity.type
_entity.pdbx_description
1 polymer ?
#
loop_
_entity_poly.entity_id
_entity_poly.type
_entity_poly.pdbx_seq_one_letter_code
_entity_poly.pdbx_strand_id
1 'polypeptide(L)' 'MKQEHINPTYGQEEIKEIFVDGLQRDLTPEEETLISGWTESLDKSGRSTIINLLKELLNKHKRHD' A
#
# COMPACT_ATOMS: atom_id res chain seq x y z
N MET A 1 -22.60 1.66 5.42
CA MET A 1 -21.27 2.01 4.91
C MET A 1 -20.41 2.33 6.12
N LYS A 2 -19.47 1.45 6.48
CA LYS A 2 -18.60 1.69 7.65
C LYS A 2 -17.63 2.80 7.28
N GLN A 3 -17.59 3.86 8.07
CA GLN A 3 -16.60 4.92 7.93
C GLN A 3 -15.25 4.34 8.31
N GLU A 4 -14.37 4.18 7.33
CA GLU A 4 -12.97 3.84 7.56
C GLU A 4 -12.31 5.05 8.21
N HIS A 5 -12.01 4.91 9.50
CA HIS A 5 -11.23 5.90 10.23
C HIS A 5 -9.80 5.86 9.69
N ILE A 6 -9.50 6.74 8.72
CA ILE A 6 -8.12 6.97 8.28
C ILE A 6 -7.41 7.70 9.41
N ASN A 7 -6.77 6.90 10.26
CA ASN A 7 -6.00 7.36 11.38
C ASN A 7 -4.67 7.91 10.80
N PRO A 8 -4.33 9.20 11.00
CA PRO A 8 -3.30 9.90 10.22
C PRO A 8 -1.86 9.42 10.44
N THR A 9 -1.64 8.50 11.38
CA THR A 9 -0.35 7.86 11.67
C THR A 9 -0.01 6.71 10.70
N TYR A 10 -0.95 6.28 9.85
CA TYR A 10 -0.91 4.97 9.17
C TYR A 10 -0.55 4.98 7.68
N GLY A 11 -0.21 6.13 7.08
CA GLY A 11 0.07 6.18 5.64
C GLY A 11 1.25 5.30 5.17
N GLN A 12 2.13 4.89 6.10
CA GLN A 12 3.24 3.97 5.84
C GLN A 12 2.79 2.49 5.90
N GLU A 13 1.81 2.17 6.75
CA GLU A 13 1.22 0.83 6.86
C GLU A 13 0.30 0.55 5.68
N GLU A 14 -0.41 1.57 5.16
CA GLU A 14 -1.34 1.41 4.04
C GLU A 14 -0.64 0.91 2.76
N ILE A 15 0.60 1.33 2.47
CA ILE A 15 1.33 0.81 1.32
C ILE A 15 1.66 -0.67 1.51
N LYS A 16 2.07 -1.08 2.72
CA LYS A 16 2.35 -2.50 3.03
C LYS A 16 1.11 -3.36 2.88
N GLU A 17 -0.03 -2.91 3.42
CA GLU A 17 -1.31 -3.61 3.31
C GLU A 17 -1.69 -3.86 1.85
N ILE A 18 -1.50 -2.86 0.98
CA ILE A 18 -1.76 -3.02 -0.47
C ILE A 18 -0.88 -4.10 -1.09
N PHE A 19 0.38 -4.24 -0.68
CA PHE A 19 1.25 -5.31 -1.16
C PHE A 19 0.81 -6.68 -0.65
N VAL A 20 0.48 -6.83 0.63
CA VAL A 20 -0.01 -8.09 1.20
C VAL A 20 -1.28 -8.55 0.49
N ASP A 21 -2.25 -7.63 0.34
CA ASP A 21 -3.51 -7.90 -0.36
C ASP A 21 -3.31 -8.24 -1.83
N GLY A 22 -2.40 -7.52 -2.49
CA GLY A 22 -2.11 -7.68 -3.91
C GLY A 22 -1.35 -8.97 -4.24
N LEU A 23 -0.41 -9.36 -3.38
CA LEU A 23 0.39 -10.58 -3.52
C LEU A 23 -0.34 -11.82 -2.98
N GLN A 24 -1.41 -11.62 -2.20
CA GLN A 24 -2.15 -12.68 -1.50
C GLN A 24 -1.26 -13.54 -0.60
N ARG A 25 -0.23 -12.93 -0.02
CA ARG A 25 0.68 -13.53 0.95
C ARG A 25 1.31 -12.47 1.83
N ASP A 26 1.81 -12.89 2.98
CA ASP A 26 2.63 -12.04 3.83
C ASP A 26 3.95 -11.66 3.14
N LEU A 27 4.46 -10.51 3.52
CA LEU A 27 5.78 -10.04 3.12
C LEU A 27 6.86 -10.75 3.93
N THR A 28 7.96 -11.09 3.27
CA THR A 28 9.17 -11.51 3.98
C THR A 28 9.79 -10.33 4.73
N PRO A 29 10.60 -10.56 5.78
CA PRO A 29 11.25 -9.47 6.52
C PRO A 29 12.11 -8.55 5.62
N GLU A 30 12.72 -9.11 4.57
CA GLU A 30 13.49 -8.33 3.59
C GLU A 30 12.58 -7.42 2.76
N GLU A 31 11.45 -7.93 2.27
CA GLU A 31 10.46 -7.16 1.52
C GLU A 31 9.83 -6.05 2.38
N GLU A 32 9.51 -6.34 3.64
CA GLU A 32 9.02 -5.34 4.59
C GLU A 32 10.04 -4.21 4.80
N THR A 33 11.32 -4.56 4.94
CA THR A 33 12.41 -3.59 5.13
C THR A 33 12.54 -2.70 3.89
N LEU A 34 12.52 -3.29 2.70
CA LEU A 34 12.59 -2.57 1.43
C LEU A 34 11.40 -1.62 1.25
N ILE A 35 10.18 -2.08 1.49
CA ILE A 35 8.97 -1.26 1.36
C ILE A 35 8.97 -0.14 2.42
N SER A 36 9.37 -0.44 3.66
CA SER A 36 9.46 0.58 4.71
C SER A 36 10.46 1.67 4.35
N GLY A 37 11.68 1.29 3.94
CA GLY A 37 12.73 2.24 3.56
C GLY A 37 12.37 3.08 2.32
N TRP A 38 11.72 2.47 1.33
CA TRP A 38 11.22 3.19 0.17
C TRP A 38 10.16 4.24 0.56
N THR A 39 9.19 3.85 1.39
CA THR A 39 8.04 4.69 1.74
C THR A 39 8.32 5.75 2.80
N GLU A 40 9.38 5.58 3.59
CA GLU A 40 9.79 6.53 4.63
C GLU A 40 10.18 7.90 4.05
N SER A 41 10.74 7.92 2.84
CA SER A 41 11.13 9.16 2.15
C SER A 41 9.95 9.96 1.57
N LEU A 42 8.74 9.39 1.57
CA LEU A 42 7.57 10.00 0.95
C LEU A 42 6.84 10.96 1.88
N ASP A 43 6.63 12.18 1.41
CA ASP A 43 5.71 13.11 2.06
C ASP A 43 4.24 12.62 1.93
N LYS A 44 3.31 13.34 2.55
CA LYS A 44 1.89 12.96 2.54
C LYS A 44 1.31 12.88 1.12
N SER A 45 1.75 13.77 0.23
CA SER A 45 1.26 13.83 -1.17
C SER A 45 1.79 12.66 -1.99
N GLY A 46 3.08 12.38 -1.86
CA GLY A 46 3.76 11.24 -2.48
C GLY A 46 3.15 9.91 -2.04
N ARG A 47 2.89 9.74 -0.73
CA ARG A 47 2.19 8.55 -0.21
C ARG A 47 0.83 8.34 -0.84
N SER A 48 -0.01 9.38 -0.88
CA SER A 48 -1.34 9.29 -1.49
C SER A 48 -1.27 8.96 -2.99
N THR A 49 -0.29 9.51 -3.70
CA THR A 49 -0.08 9.26 -5.13
C THR A 49 0.28 7.79 -5.38
N ILE A 50 1.25 7.27 -4.63
CA ILE A 50 1.70 5.86 -4.75
C ILE A 50 0.57 4.89 -4.39
N ILE A 51 -0.17 5.15 -3.31
CA ILE A 51 -1.32 4.33 -2.90
C ILE A 51 -2.33 4.20 -4.04
N ASN A 52 -2.68 5.32 -4.69
CA ASN A 52 -3.64 5.31 -5.80
C ASN A 52 -3.10 4.51 -7.00
N LEU A 53 -1.84 4.71 -7.38
CA LEU A 53 -1.21 3.96 -8.48
C LEU A 53 -1.22 2.44 -8.22
N LEU A 54 -0.87 2.01 -7.00
CA LEU A 54 -0.89 0.60 -6.63
C LEU A 54 -2.31 0.02 -6.66
N LYS A 55 -3.30 0.73 -6.11
CA LYS A 55 -4.71 0.33 -6.16
C LYS A 55 -5.22 0.21 -7.60
N GLU A 56 -4.86 1.13 -8.49
CA GLU A 56 -5.21 1.07 -9.92
C GLU A 56 -4.59 -0.15 -10.62
N LEU A 57 -3.31 -0.44 -10.35
CA LEU A 57 -2.62 -1.61 -10.90
C LEU A 57 -3.28 -2.93 -10.47
N LEU A 58 -3.58 -3.09 -9.18
CA LEU A 58 -4.25 -4.28 -8.65
C LEU A 58 -5.67 -4.44 -9.22
N ASN A 59 -6.43 -3.35 -9.31
CA ASN A 59 -7.76 -3.37 -9.89
C ASN A 59 -7.75 -3.72 -11.38
N LYS A 60 -6.70 -3.31 -12.12
CA LYS A 60 -6.52 -3.74 -13.51
C LYS A 60 -6.26 -5.24 -13.60
N HIS A 61 -5.42 -5.79 -12.72
CA HIS A 61 -5.14 -7.22 -12.70
C HIS A 61 -6.40 -8.06 -12.44
N LYS A 62 -7.24 -7.65 -11.47
CA LYS A 62 -8.52 -8.29 -11.17
C LYS A 62 -9.55 -8.27 -12.30
N ARG A 63 -9.41 -7.40 -13.30
CA ARG A 63 -10.34 -7.31 -14.45
C ARG A 63 -9.95 -8.23 -15.62
N HIS A 64 -8.76 -8.85 -15.55
CA HIS A 64 -8.24 -9.70 -16.62
C HIS A 64 -8.36 -11.22 -16.32
N ASP A 65 -8.89 -11.59 -15.15
CA ASP A 65 -9.42 -12.94 -14.83
C ASP A 65 -10.96 -12.96 -15.02
#